data_AF-A0A3R6XUE1-F1
#
_entry.id   AF-A0A3R6XUE1-F1
#
_cell.length_a   1.000
_cell.length_b   1.000
_cell.length_c   1.000
_cell.angle_alpha   90.00
_cell.angle_beta   90.00
_cell.angle_gamma   90.00
#
_symmetry.space_group_name_H-M   'P 1'
#
loop_
_entity.id
_entity.type
_entity.pdbx_description
1 polymer ?
#
loop_
_entity_poly.entity_id
_entity_poly.type
_entity_poly.pdbx_seq_one_letter_code
_entity_poly.pdbx_strand_id
1 'polypeptide(L)'
;MFVRAKRQVQKSFRIDENVERDLGVLAKITERSQNELANVALEELLQDNKDYFLKVAILEHFSNEIEIAEDNLAPFEMGGLRVEVSYTDDNKVKVRAVDQAEDNSREFESDVCNEFENYLLELSIYIDRNAEDTKKYLNGRTDYRDYVKVRNK
;
A
#
# COMPACT_ATOMS: atom_id res chain seq x y z
N MET A 1 -6.13 -14.42 14.82
CA MET A 1 -6.20 -13.24 13.94
C MET A 1 -5.30 -12.17 14.54
N PHE A 2 -4.20 -11.84 13.88
CA PHE A 2 -3.34 -10.73 14.27
C PHE A 2 -3.90 -9.44 13.68
N VAL A 3 -4.11 -8.46 14.53
CA VAL A 3 -4.70 -7.16 14.20
C VAL A 3 -3.80 -6.08 14.78
N ARG A 4 -3.49 -5.05 13.99
CA ARG A 4 -2.72 -3.89 14.46
C ARG A 4 -3.55 -2.63 14.39
N ALA A 5 -3.28 -1.68 15.29
CA ALA A 5 -3.84 -0.34 15.19
C ALA A 5 -3.33 0.33 13.90
N LYS A 6 -4.24 0.96 13.15
CA LYS A 6 -3.87 1.71 11.95
C LYS A 6 -3.16 3.00 12.38
N ARG A 7 -2.04 3.33 11.72
CA ARG A 7 -1.31 4.58 11.95
C ARG A 7 -2.09 5.72 11.28
N GLN A 8 -3.10 6.26 11.97
CA GLN A 8 -3.91 7.37 11.49
C GLN A 8 -3.24 8.72 11.81
N VAL A 9 -3.36 9.68 10.89
CA VAL A 9 -2.83 11.04 11.07
C VAL A 9 -3.91 12.04 10.72
N GLN A 10 -4.19 12.97 11.65
CA GLN A 10 -5.06 14.10 11.40
C GLN A 10 -4.28 15.23 10.72
N LYS A 11 -4.81 15.74 9.61
CA LYS A 11 -4.25 16.88 8.87
C LYS A 11 -5.32 17.95 8.70
N SER A 12 -4.90 19.21 8.72
CA SER A 12 -5.73 20.36 8.37
C SER A 12 -5.18 21.00 7.10
N PHE A 13 -6.08 21.40 6.21
CA PHE A 13 -5.76 22.09 4.97
C PHE A 13 -6.66 23.32 4.82
N ARG A 14 -6.20 24.30 4.04
CA ARG A 14 -6.97 25.50 3.73
C ARG A 14 -7.59 25.33 2.34
N ILE A 15 -8.87 25.64 2.23
CA ILE A 15 -9.60 25.67 0.95
C ILE A 15 -10.19 27.06 0.74
N ASP A 16 -10.51 27.36 -0.51
CA ASP A 16 -11.26 28.57 -0.85
C ASP A 16 -12.65 28.56 -0.19
N GLU A 17 -13.13 29.73 0.23
CA GLU A 17 -14.41 29.87 0.91
C GLU A 17 -15.58 29.39 0.03
N ASN A 18 -15.53 29.60 -1.29
CA ASN A 18 -16.58 29.15 -2.18
C ASN A 18 -16.59 27.62 -2.28
N VAL A 19 -15.41 26.98 -2.27
CA VAL A 19 -15.30 25.51 -2.26
C VAL A 19 -15.86 24.92 -0.98
N GLU A 20 -15.64 25.54 0.18
CA GLU A 20 -16.26 25.12 1.46
C GLU A 20 -17.78 25.18 1.36
N ARG A 21 -18.32 26.28 0.83
CA ARG A 21 -19.76 26.46 0.65
C ARG A 21 -20.34 25.39 -0.26
N ASP A 22 -19.70 25.12 -1.39
CA ASP A 22 -20.13 24.12 -2.36
C ASP A 22 -20.10 22.70 -1.77
N LEU A 23 -19.04 22.35 -1.02
CA LEU A 23 -18.96 21.09 -0.27
C LEU A 23 -20.09 20.98 0.76
N GLY A 24 -20.43 22.06 1.46
CA GLY A 24 -21.54 22.10 2.41
C GLY A 24 -22.91 21.88 1.74
N VAL A 25 -23.12 22.41 0.54
CA VAL A 25 -24.34 22.16 -0.25
C VAL A 25 -24.40 20.70 -0.71
N LEU A 26 -23.30 20.17 -1.26
CA LEU A 26 -23.23 18.78 -1.73
C LEU A 26 -23.44 17.78 -0.59
N ALA A 27 -22.85 18.03 0.58
CA ALA A 27 -23.01 17.24 1.79
C ALA A 27 -24.49 17.11 2.19
N LYS A 28 -25.22 18.23 2.17
CA LYS A 28 -26.67 18.25 2.48
C LYS A 28 -27.50 17.50 1.44
N ILE A 29 -27.21 17.69 0.15
CA ILE A 29 -27.96 17.05 -0.95
C ILE A 29 -27.76 15.53 -0.93
N THR A 30 -26.55 15.07 -0.61
CA THR A 30 -26.17 13.65 -0.64
C THR A 30 -26.35 12.94 0.70
N GLU A 31 -26.77 13.66 1.76
CA GLU A 31 -26.85 13.15 3.14
C GLU A 31 -25.52 12.58 3.66
N ARG A 32 -24.39 13.21 3.27
CA ARG A 32 -23.03 12.84 3.66
C ARG A 32 -22.38 13.93 4.49
N SER A 33 -21.38 13.58 5.28
CA SER A 33 -20.48 14.55 5.91
C SER A 33 -19.50 15.14 4.90
N GLN A 34 -19.04 16.37 5.14
CA GLN A 34 -17.97 16.98 4.33
C GLN A 34 -16.67 16.14 4.37
N ASN A 35 -16.39 15.45 5.49
CA ASN A 35 -15.25 14.54 5.60
C ASN A 35 -15.38 13.36 4.64
N GLU A 36 -16.56 12.76 4.51
CA GLU A 36 -16.78 11.68 3.54
C GLU A 36 -16.61 12.16 2.10
N LEU A 37 -16.98 13.40 1.79
CA LEU A 37 -16.75 13.99 0.47
C LEU A 37 -15.25 14.25 0.21
N ALA A 38 -14.54 14.76 1.21
CA ALA A 38 -13.09 14.93 1.13
C ALA A 38 -12.37 13.57 0.94
N ASN A 39 -12.87 12.51 1.57
CA ASN A 39 -12.33 11.16 1.39
C ASN A 39 -12.53 10.64 -0.03
N VAL A 40 -13.65 10.96 -0.70
CA VAL A 40 -13.83 10.62 -2.13
C VAL A 40 -12.77 11.31 -2.97
N ALA A 41 -12.53 12.60 -2.73
CA ALA A 41 -11.49 13.32 -3.47
C ALA A 41 -10.09 12.73 -3.24
N LEU A 42 -9.81 12.23 -2.02
CA LEU A 42 -8.57 11.51 -1.72
C LEU A 42 -8.50 10.14 -2.43
N GLU A 43 -9.61 9.39 -2.49
CA GLU A 43 -9.70 8.14 -3.23
C GLU A 43 -9.44 8.35 -4.72
N GLU A 44 -10.08 9.34 -5.32
CA GLU A 44 -9.88 9.73 -6.72
C GLU A 44 -8.42 10.14 -6.96
N LEU A 45 -7.84 10.96 -6.08
CA LEU A 45 -6.43 11.35 -6.16
C LEU A 45 -5.49 10.13 -6.14
N LEU A 46 -5.76 9.14 -5.28
CA LEU A 46 -4.98 7.91 -5.21
C LEU A 46 -5.10 7.07 -6.48
N GLN A 47 -6.31 6.98 -7.06
CA GLN A 47 -6.55 6.26 -8.30
C GLN A 47 -5.88 6.95 -9.50
N ASP A 48 -6.01 8.27 -9.62
CA ASP A 48 -5.44 9.06 -10.72
C ASP A 48 -3.91 9.05 -10.70
N ASN A 49 -3.30 8.90 -9.53
CA ASN A 49 -1.86 8.94 -9.32
C ASN A 49 -1.28 7.58 -8.90
N LYS A 50 -1.98 6.49 -9.27
CA LYS A 50 -1.60 5.11 -8.90
C LYS A 50 -0.14 4.77 -9.20
N ASP A 51 0.43 5.30 -10.28
CA ASP A 51 1.83 5.04 -10.67
C ASP A 51 2.84 5.55 -9.65
N TYR A 52 2.49 6.58 -8.89
CA TYR A 52 3.33 7.11 -7.83
C TYR A 52 3.06 6.40 -6.50
N PHE A 53 1.79 6.23 -6.15
CA PHE A 53 1.41 5.65 -4.86
C PHE A 53 1.72 4.16 -4.73
N LEU A 54 1.76 3.43 -5.84
CA LEU A 54 2.08 2.00 -5.83
C LEU A 54 3.58 1.72 -5.71
N LYS A 55 4.45 2.72 -5.89
CA LYS A 55 5.91 2.55 -5.77
C LYS A 55 6.31 1.96 -4.42
N VAL A 56 5.61 2.39 -3.36
CA VAL A 56 5.93 1.99 -1.99
C VAL A 56 5.18 0.73 -1.55
N ALA A 57 4.26 0.17 -2.35
CA ALA A 57 3.36 -0.88 -1.88
C ALA A 57 4.09 -2.17 -1.42
N ILE A 58 5.07 -2.60 -2.20
CA ILE A 58 5.88 -3.80 -1.92
C ILE A 58 6.78 -3.55 -0.70
N LEU A 59 7.45 -2.40 -0.68
CA LEU A 59 8.31 -1.99 0.44
C LEU A 59 7.50 -1.91 1.75
N GLU A 60 6.36 -1.21 1.75
CA GLU A 60 5.48 -1.10 2.91
C GLU A 60 5.03 -2.49 3.41
N HIS A 61 4.69 -3.41 2.51
CA HIS A 61 4.33 -4.78 2.88
C HIS A 61 5.46 -5.48 3.64
N PHE A 62 6.67 -5.51 3.08
CA PHE A 62 7.79 -6.21 3.70
C PHE A 62 8.35 -5.47 4.92
N SER A 63 8.33 -4.13 4.97
CA SER A 63 8.66 -3.41 6.21
C SER A 63 7.72 -3.80 7.35
N ASN A 64 6.41 -3.94 7.07
CA ASN A 64 5.47 -4.41 8.09
C ASN A 64 5.69 -5.88 8.46
N GLU A 65 5.94 -6.78 7.50
CA GLU A 65 6.20 -8.19 7.82
C GLU A 65 7.51 -8.37 8.59
N ILE A 66 8.58 -7.64 8.26
CA ILE A 66 9.86 -7.67 8.98
C ILE A 66 9.71 -7.09 10.40
N GLU A 67 8.90 -6.04 10.60
CA GLU A 67 8.59 -5.51 11.94
C GLU A 67 7.82 -6.53 12.82
N ILE A 68 7.09 -7.49 12.23
CA ILE A 68 6.09 -8.31 12.94
C ILE A 68 6.45 -9.81 12.97
N ALA A 69 7.20 -10.33 12.00
CA ALA A 69 7.41 -11.77 11.82
C ALA A 69 8.81 -12.21 12.30
N GLU A 70 8.87 -13.38 12.96
CA GLU A 70 10.13 -13.95 13.48
C GLU A 70 10.87 -14.82 12.44
N ASP A 71 10.18 -15.58 11.56
CA ASP A 71 10.89 -16.56 10.68
C ASP A 71 10.37 -16.69 9.23
N ASN A 72 9.10 -16.37 8.95
CA ASN A 72 8.51 -16.54 7.60
C ASN A 72 7.70 -15.30 7.21
N LEU A 73 8.20 -14.54 6.23
CA LEU A 73 7.53 -13.36 5.68
C LEU A 73 6.41 -13.79 4.72
N ALA A 74 5.21 -13.23 4.89
CA ALA A 74 4.12 -13.50 3.95
C ALA A 74 4.45 -12.91 2.55
N PRO A 75 4.11 -13.61 1.46
CA PRO A 75 4.31 -13.07 0.12
C PRO A 75 3.45 -11.82 -0.10
N PHE A 76 3.95 -10.93 -0.96
CA PHE A 76 3.16 -9.85 -1.53
C PHE A 76 2.49 -10.35 -2.81
N GLU A 77 1.19 -10.13 -2.96
CA GLU A 77 0.43 -10.49 -4.16
C GLU A 77 -0.49 -9.34 -4.55
N MET A 78 -0.24 -8.73 -5.71
CA MET A 78 -1.10 -7.67 -6.24
C MET A 78 -0.85 -7.41 -7.73
N GLY A 79 -1.91 -7.20 -8.50
CA GLY A 79 -1.80 -6.80 -9.91
C GLY A 79 -1.07 -7.83 -10.77
N GLY A 80 -1.22 -9.12 -10.45
CA GLY A 80 -0.53 -10.21 -11.14
C GLY A 80 0.95 -10.38 -10.78
N LEU A 81 1.51 -9.56 -9.89
CA LEU A 81 2.86 -9.71 -9.35
C LEU A 81 2.81 -10.45 -8.02
N ARG A 82 3.64 -11.48 -7.87
CA ARG A 82 3.93 -12.16 -6.61
C ARG A 82 5.37 -11.93 -6.22
N VAL A 83 5.62 -11.39 -5.03
CA VAL A 83 6.97 -11.20 -4.48
C VAL A 83 7.12 -12.01 -3.20
N GLU A 84 8.20 -12.77 -3.12
CA GLU A 84 8.60 -13.57 -1.96
C GLU A 84 9.95 -13.08 -1.46
N VAL A 85 10.07 -12.93 -0.14
CA VAL A 85 11.32 -12.57 0.53
C VAL A 85 11.67 -13.66 1.54
N SER A 86 12.89 -14.16 1.47
CA SER A 86 13.38 -15.22 2.36
C SER A 86 14.80 -14.91 2.83
N TYR A 87 15.10 -15.25 4.08
CA TYR A 87 16.46 -15.24 4.60
C TYR A 87 17.19 -16.52 4.20
N THR A 88 18.46 -16.38 3.86
CA THR A 88 19.37 -17.50 3.57
C THR A 88 20.27 -17.77 4.77
N ASP A 89 20.92 -18.93 4.79
CA ASP A 89 21.75 -19.40 5.92
C ASP A 89 22.92 -18.44 6.27
N ASP A 90 23.33 -17.58 5.34
CA ASP A 90 24.42 -16.60 5.51
C ASP A 90 23.93 -15.21 5.97
N ASN A 91 22.73 -15.10 6.56
CA ASN A 91 22.05 -13.84 6.89
C ASN A 91 21.77 -12.92 5.67
N LYS A 92 21.94 -13.41 4.45
CA LYS A 92 21.56 -12.69 3.22
C LYS A 92 20.08 -12.80 2.97
N VAL A 93 19.55 -11.85 2.22
CA VAL A 93 18.13 -11.78 1.86
C VAL A 93 17.96 -12.06 0.38
N LYS A 94 17.04 -12.95 0.06
CA LYS A 94 16.66 -13.27 -1.32
C LYS A 94 15.26 -12.76 -1.60
N VAL A 95 15.13 -12.06 -2.72
CA VAL A 95 13.85 -11.61 -3.27
C VAL A 95 13.58 -12.39 -4.55
N ARG A 96 12.43 -13.06 -4.62
CA ARG A 96 11.91 -13.68 -5.84
C ARG A 96 10.66 -12.95 -6.27
N ALA A 97 10.64 -12.45 -7.50
CA ALA A 97 9.50 -11.79 -8.11
C ALA A 97 9.02 -12.63 -9.29
N VAL A 98 7.76 -13.02 -9.25
CA VAL A 98 7.09 -13.77 -10.30
C VAL A 98 5.98 -12.91 -10.86
N ASP A 99 6.03 -12.60 -12.14
CA ASP A 99 4.94 -11.99 -12.89
C ASP A 99 4.38 -12.97 -13.95
N GLN A 100 3.49 -12.49 -14.82
CA GLN A 100 2.82 -13.34 -15.81
C GLN A 100 3.78 -14.01 -16.82
N ALA A 101 5.02 -13.53 -16.95
CA ALA A 101 5.98 -13.99 -17.96
C ALA A 101 7.37 -14.31 -17.40
N GLU A 102 7.77 -13.72 -16.27
CA GLU A 102 9.12 -13.78 -15.75
C GLU A 102 9.16 -14.24 -14.28
N ASP A 103 10.21 -15.02 -13.97
CA ASP A 103 10.56 -15.45 -12.61
C ASP A 103 11.99 -14.99 -12.35
N ASN A 104 12.09 -13.84 -11.70
CA ASN A 104 13.35 -13.16 -11.43
C ASN A 104 13.69 -13.32 -9.95
N SER A 105 14.95 -13.63 -9.64
CA SER A 105 15.42 -13.66 -8.26
C SER A 105 16.72 -12.89 -8.10
N ARG A 106 16.86 -12.21 -6.96
CA ARG A 106 18.04 -11.42 -6.61
C ARG A 106 18.35 -11.56 -5.12
N GLU A 107 19.63 -11.65 -4.81
CA GLU A 107 20.14 -11.77 -3.44
C GLU A 107 20.83 -10.46 -3.03
N PHE A 108 20.71 -10.14 -1.74
CA PHE A 108 21.18 -8.92 -1.10
C PHE A 108 21.88 -9.25 0.21
N GLU A 109 22.85 -8.42 0.60
CA GLU A 109 23.62 -8.65 1.84
C GLU A 109 22.76 -8.55 3.11
N SER A 110 21.69 -7.74 3.11
CA SER A 110 20.77 -7.59 4.25
C SER A 110 19.44 -6.96 3.82
N ASP A 111 18.39 -7.10 4.62
CA ASP A 111 17.09 -6.40 4.47
C ASP A 111 17.12 -4.92 4.88
N VAL A 112 18.19 -4.44 5.51
CA VAL A 112 18.35 -3.04 5.93
C VAL A 112 19.22 -2.20 4.97
N CYS A 113 19.58 -2.74 3.80
CA CYS A 113 20.42 -2.02 2.84
C CYS A 113 19.59 -1.27 1.79
N ASN A 114 20.11 -0.12 1.33
CA ASN A 114 19.46 0.71 0.32
C ASN A 114 19.20 -0.06 -0.99
N GLU A 115 20.05 -1.01 -1.35
CA GLU A 115 19.87 -1.81 -2.58
C GLU A 115 18.63 -2.69 -2.51
N PHE A 116 18.37 -3.29 -1.36
CA PHE A 116 17.16 -4.09 -1.12
C PHE A 116 15.92 -3.21 -1.20
N GLU A 117 15.89 -2.07 -0.49
CA GLU A 117 14.76 -1.15 -0.51
C GLU A 117 14.48 -0.62 -1.92
N ASN A 118 15.51 -0.16 -2.64
CA ASN A 118 15.37 0.34 -4.00
C ASN A 118 14.84 -0.73 -4.95
N TYR A 119 15.31 -1.97 -4.81
CA TYR A 119 14.82 -3.08 -5.64
C TYR A 119 13.32 -3.34 -5.41
N LEU A 120 12.86 -3.34 -4.15
CA LEU A 120 11.42 -3.49 -3.86
C LEU A 120 10.59 -2.34 -4.46
N LEU A 121 11.11 -1.11 -4.47
CA LEU A 121 10.45 0.02 -5.12
C LEU A 121 10.38 -0.15 -6.65
N GLU A 122 11.47 -0.63 -7.26
CA GLU A 122 11.55 -0.87 -8.71
C GLU A 122 10.57 -1.96 -9.17
N LEU A 123 10.37 -3.02 -8.38
CA LEU A 123 9.42 -4.10 -8.71
C LEU A 123 7.98 -3.61 -8.89
N SER A 124 7.63 -2.43 -8.34
CA SER A 124 6.30 -1.85 -8.49
C SER A 124 5.88 -1.58 -9.93
N ILE A 125 6.83 -1.52 -10.89
CA ILE A 125 6.54 -1.34 -12.32
C ILE A 125 5.79 -2.53 -12.93
N TYR A 126 5.94 -3.72 -12.34
CA TYR A 126 5.33 -4.96 -12.82
C TYR A 126 3.91 -5.19 -12.30
N ILE A 127 3.42 -4.35 -11.39
CA ILE A 127 2.05 -4.42 -10.87
C ILE A 127 1.08 -3.89 -11.93
N ASP A 128 0.14 -4.72 -12.38
CA ASP A 128 -0.97 -4.27 -13.23
C ASP A 128 -1.82 -3.23 -12.50
N ARG A 129 -1.74 -2.00 -13.02
CA ARG A 129 -2.40 -0.78 -12.53
C ARG A 129 -3.92 -0.80 -12.67
N ASN A 130 -4.44 -1.66 -13.54
CA ASN A 130 -5.87 -1.76 -13.85
C ASN A 130 -6.53 -2.99 -13.24
N ALA A 131 -5.73 -3.90 -12.68
CA ALA A 131 -6.22 -5.05 -11.96
C ALA A 131 -7.11 -4.65 -10.78
N GLU A 132 -8.11 -5.49 -10.51
CA GLU A 132 -9.16 -5.21 -9.55
C GLU A 132 -8.65 -5.17 -8.10
N ASP A 133 -7.68 -6.03 -7.78
CA ASP A 133 -6.97 -6.04 -6.50
C ASP A 133 -6.12 -4.78 -6.29
N THR A 134 -5.45 -4.27 -7.33
CA THR A 134 -4.74 -2.99 -7.28
C THR A 134 -5.68 -1.83 -6.95
N LYS A 135 -6.85 -1.76 -7.59
CA LYS A 135 -7.87 -0.74 -7.28
C LYS A 135 -8.34 -0.86 -5.84
N LYS A 136 -8.63 -2.07 -5.38
CA LYS A 136 -9.06 -2.35 -4.00
C LYS A 136 -8.00 -1.98 -2.98
N TYR A 137 -6.72 -2.25 -3.25
CA TYR A 137 -5.62 -1.84 -2.38
C TYR A 137 -5.58 -0.32 -2.19
N LEU A 138 -5.67 0.44 -3.28
CA LEU A 138 -5.68 1.91 -3.22
C LEU A 138 -6.91 2.45 -2.48
N ASN A 139 -8.10 1.89 -2.75
CA ASN A 139 -9.32 2.24 -1.99
C ASN A 139 -9.20 1.90 -0.50
N GLY A 140 -8.46 0.84 -0.16
CA GLY A 140 -8.18 0.48 1.24
C GLY A 140 -7.29 1.49 1.97
N ARG A 141 -6.60 2.40 1.27
CA ARG A 141 -5.75 3.41 1.92
C ARG A 141 -6.57 4.50 2.62
N THR A 142 -7.79 4.78 2.16
CA THR A 142 -8.76 5.69 2.80
C THR A 142 -9.73 4.98 3.74
N ASP A 143 -9.50 3.71 4.06
CA ASP A 143 -10.26 3.02 5.09
C ASP A 143 -9.85 3.49 6.50
N TYR A 144 -10.65 4.33 7.14
CA TYR A 144 -10.35 4.89 8.47
C TYR A 144 -10.78 4.01 9.64
N ARG A 145 -10.95 2.69 9.45
CA ARG A 145 -11.08 1.78 10.58
C ARG A 145 -9.82 1.86 11.46
N ASP A 146 -10.01 1.77 12.78
CA ASP A 146 -8.93 1.88 13.77
C ASP A 146 -7.93 0.72 13.70
N TYR A 147 -8.31 -0.38 13.04
CA TYR A 147 -7.58 -1.63 13.07
C TYR A 147 -7.51 -2.27 11.69
N VAL A 148 -6.36 -2.86 11.38
CA VAL A 148 -6.11 -3.60 10.13
C VAL A 148 -5.73 -5.05 10.46
N LYS A 149 -6.33 -5.99 9.73
CA LYS A 149 -5.97 -7.41 9.84
C LYS A 149 -4.60 -7.63 9.18
N VAL A 150 -3.69 -8.29 9.90
CA VAL A 150 -2.33 -8.55 9.44
C VAL A 150 -2.11 -10.03 9.14
N ARG A 151 -2.66 -10.93 9.97
CA ARG A 151 -2.68 -12.38 9.68
C ARG A 151 -3.97 -13.05 10.14
N ASN A 152 -4.49 -13.95 9.32
CA ASN A 152 -5.34 -15.03 9.80
C ASN A 152 -4.40 -16.13 10.29
N LYS A 153 -4.67 -16.69 11.48
CA LYS A 153 -3.96 -17.91 11.89
C LYS A 153 -4.44 -19.04 10.98
#